data_AF-A0A945M6T8-F1
#
_entry.id   AF-A0A945M6T8-F1
#
_cell.length_a   1.000
_cell.length_b   1.000
_cell.length_c   1.000
_cell.angle_alpha   90.00
_cell.angle_beta   90.00
_cell.angle_gamma   90.00
#
_symmetry.space_group_name_H-M   'P 1'
#
loop_
_entity.id
_entity.type
_entity.pdbx_description
1 polymer ?
#
loop_
_entity_poly.entity_id
_entity_poly.type
_entity_poly.pdbx_seq_one_letter_code
_entity_poly.pdbx_strand_id
1 'polypeptide(L)'
;PSPRFRRTIGPWAGFHFDPAGKALTAEEWGRRRDEFMPSEADRAHVTSLMRRVVEPGKIAGWIAPPERGINAQPLDYEYVRL
;
A
#
# COMPACT_ATOMS: atom_id res chain seq x y z
N PRO A 1 -8.45 10.31 -4.19
CA PRO A 1 -8.50 10.44 -5.66
C PRO A 1 -9.94 10.65 -6.13
N SER A 2 -10.15 11.12 -7.35
CA SER A 2 -11.48 11.27 -7.97
C SER A 2 -12.26 9.95 -7.95
N PRO A 3 -13.59 9.96 -7.74
CA PRO A 3 -14.43 8.76 -7.80
C PRO A 3 -14.41 8.04 -9.17
N ARG A 4 -13.97 8.73 -10.23
CA ARG A 4 -13.85 8.18 -11.59
C ARG A 4 -12.54 7.40 -11.81
N PHE A 5 -11.53 7.64 -10.97
CA PHE A 5 -10.22 7.01 -11.10
C PHE A 5 -10.27 5.51 -10.84
N ARG A 6 -9.62 4.72 -11.71
CA ARG A 6 -9.42 3.27 -11.59
C ARG A 6 -10.68 2.49 -11.17
N ARG A 7 -11.77 2.65 -11.93
CA ARG A 7 -13.02 1.89 -11.73
C ARG A 7 -13.12 0.71 -12.69
N THR A 8 -13.53 -0.44 -12.15
CA THR A 8 -13.83 -1.66 -12.93
C THR A 8 -15.32 -1.97 -12.99
N ILE A 9 -16.15 -1.24 -12.23
CA ILE A 9 -17.61 -1.43 -12.14
C ILE A 9 -18.30 -0.07 -12.24
N GLY A 10 -19.46 -0.05 -12.91
CA GLY A 10 -20.35 1.11 -13.02
C GLY A 10 -20.07 1.96 -14.27
N PRO A 11 -20.60 3.21 -14.31
CA PRO A 11 -20.60 4.04 -15.52
C PRO A 11 -19.22 4.48 -15.99
N TRP A 12 -18.21 4.42 -15.12
CA TRP A 12 -16.83 4.77 -15.44
C TRP A 12 -15.94 3.56 -15.74
N ALA A 13 -16.49 2.35 -15.72
CA ALA A 13 -15.76 1.15 -16.09
C ALA A 13 -15.36 1.21 -17.57
N GLY A 14 -14.11 0.86 -17.87
CA GLY A 14 -13.57 0.89 -19.23
C GLY A 14 -13.06 2.26 -19.70
N PHE A 15 -13.22 3.32 -18.90
CA PHE A 15 -12.65 4.63 -19.17
C PHE A 15 -11.39 4.88 -18.35
N HIS A 16 -10.52 5.78 -18.84
CA HIS A 16 -9.31 6.18 -18.15
C HIS A 16 -9.41 7.61 -17.65
N PHE A 17 -9.15 7.79 -16.37
CA PHE A 17 -9.08 9.09 -15.71
C PHE A 17 -7.81 9.14 -14.86
N ASP A 18 -7.20 10.32 -14.71
CA ASP A 18 -6.13 10.54 -13.73
C ASP A 18 -6.70 10.66 -12.29
N PRO A 19 -5.85 10.72 -11.24
CA PRO A 19 -6.32 10.85 -9.87
C PRO A 19 -7.12 12.13 -9.57
N ALA A 20 -6.99 13.18 -10.40
CA ALA A 20 -7.78 14.40 -10.31
C ALA A 20 -9.13 14.31 -11.04
N GLY A 21 -9.33 13.29 -11.89
CA GLY A 21 -10.55 13.04 -12.64
C GLY A 21 -10.54 13.57 -14.08
N LYS A 22 -9.38 13.98 -14.61
CA LYS A 22 -9.22 14.34 -16.02
C LYS A 22 -9.27 13.08 -16.87
N ALA A 23 -10.09 13.09 -17.94
CA ALA A 23 -10.12 12.00 -18.89
C ALA A 23 -8.78 11.88 -19.62
N LEU A 24 -8.31 10.64 -19.76
CA LEU A 24 -7.09 10.30 -20.49
C LEU A 24 -7.45 9.35 -21.64
N THR A 25 -6.70 9.45 -22.73
CA THR A 25 -6.72 8.42 -23.77
C THR A 25 -6.10 7.12 -23.26
N ALA A 26 -6.36 6.00 -23.96
CA ALA A 26 -5.75 4.72 -23.62
C ALA A 26 -4.20 4.74 -23.75
N GLU A 27 -3.67 5.49 -24.72
CA GLU A 27 -2.23 5.66 -24.90
C GLU A 27 -1.61 6.45 -23.75
N GLU A 28 -2.19 7.60 -23.39
CA GLU A 28 -1.73 8.41 -22.25
C GLU A 28 -1.81 7.62 -20.95
N TRP A 29 -2.90 6.87 -20.74
CA TRP A 29 -3.03 5.97 -19.61
C TRP A 29 -1.93 4.91 -19.59
N GLY A 30 -1.66 4.26 -20.73
CA GLY A 30 -0.62 3.25 -20.87
C GLY A 30 0.77 3.77 -20.51
N ARG A 31 1.10 5.01 -20.88
CA ARG A 31 2.39 5.64 -20.56
C ARG A 31 2.51 6.09 -19.11
N ARG A 32 1.41 6.52 -18.49
CA ARG A 32 1.42 7.24 -17.20
C ARG A 32 0.84 6.46 -16.02
N ARG A 33 0.23 5.29 -16.26
CA ARG A 33 -0.41 4.46 -15.22
C ARG A 33 0.48 4.23 -13.99
N ASP A 34 1.77 4.04 -14.21
CA ASP A 34 2.73 3.72 -13.15
C ASP A 34 3.15 4.98 -12.36
N GLU A 35 2.83 6.20 -12.84
CA GLU A 35 2.90 7.43 -12.03
C GLU A 35 1.79 7.45 -10.95
N PHE A 36 0.68 6.77 -11.20
CA PHE A 36 -0.51 6.82 -10.36
C PHE A 36 -0.71 5.57 -9.50
N MET A 37 -0.10 4.46 -9.91
CA MET A 37 -0.27 3.14 -9.29
C MET A 37 1.07 2.45 -9.12
N PRO A 38 1.23 1.64 -8.06
CA PRO A 38 2.47 0.90 -7.86
C PRO A 38 2.80 0.01 -9.06
N SER A 39 3.96 0.28 -9.65
CA SER A 39 4.55 -0.52 -10.73
C SER A 39 4.96 -1.90 -10.21
N GLU A 40 5.40 -2.77 -11.12
CA GLU A 40 5.99 -4.05 -10.74
C GLU A 40 7.27 -3.87 -9.91
N ALA A 41 8.11 -2.90 -10.28
CA ALA A 41 9.33 -2.58 -9.55
C ALA A 41 9.04 -2.09 -8.12
N ASP A 42 8.03 -1.23 -7.95
CA ASP A 42 7.60 -0.76 -6.62
C ASP A 42 7.13 -1.93 -5.75
N ARG A 43 6.35 -2.84 -6.33
CA ARG A 43 5.87 -4.05 -5.64
C ARG A 43 7.02 -4.94 -5.23
N ALA A 44 7.96 -5.20 -6.13
CA ALA A 44 9.15 -5.99 -5.85
C ALA A 44 10.00 -5.36 -4.73
N HIS A 45 10.16 -4.03 -4.74
CA HIS A 45 10.87 -3.30 -3.69
C HIS A 45 10.17 -3.47 -2.33
N VAL A 46 8.86 -3.21 -2.25
CA VAL A 46 8.10 -3.39 -0.99
C VAL A 46 8.18 -4.83 -0.51
N THR A 47 8.02 -5.83 -1.40
CA THR A 47 8.17 -7.24 -1.03
C THR A 47 9.55 -7.55 -0.45
N SER A 48 10.62 -6.94 -0.97
CA SER A 48 11.97 -7.15 -0.44
C SER A 48 12.15 -6.69 1.01
N LEU A 49 11.31 -5.74 1.48
CA LEU A 49 11.30 -5.24 2.85
C LEU A 49 10.55 -6.18 3.81
N MET A 50 9.67 -7.04 3.30
CA MET A 50 8.79 -7.90 4.10
C MET A 50 9.54 -9.10 4.69
N ARG A 51 10.39 -8.85 5.69
CA ARG A 51 11.09 -9.87 6.47
C ARG A 51 10.43 -10.05 7.83
N ARG A 52 10.22 -11.31 8.23
CA ARG A 52 9.61 -11.66 9.52
C ARG A 52 10.53 -11.25 10.68
N VAL A 53 9.97 -10.53 11.66
CA VAL A 53 10.62 -10.19 12.95
C VAL A 53 9.69 -10.68 14.06
N VAL A 54 10.17 -11.58 14.92
CA VAL A 54 9.37 -12.22 16.00
C VAL A 54 9.95 -12.04 17.39
N GLU A 55 11.12 -11.43 17.50
CA GLU A 55 11.73 -11.16 18.79
C GLU A 55 10.87 -10.12 19.54
N PRO A 56 10.47 -10.37 20.80
CA PRO A 56 9.67 -9.42 21.56
C PRO A 56 10.33 -8.04 21.62
N GLY A 57 9.54 -6.99 21.39
CA GLY A 57 10.03 -5.61 21.38
C GLY A 57 10.79 -5.19 20.12
N LYS A 58 11.09 -6.10 19.18
CA LYS A 58 11.68 -5.75 17.89
C LYS A 58 10.61 -5.45 16.85
N ILE A 59 10.88 -4.44 16.03
CA ILE A 59 10.00 -4.00 14.95
C ILE A 59 10.80 -4.02 13.64
N ALA A 60 10.15 -4.39 12.54
CA ALA A 60 10.79 -4.35 11.22
C ALA A 60 11.16 -2.91 10.84
N GLY A 61 12.30 -2.71 10.18
CA GLY A 61 12.85 -1.37 9.93
C GLY A 61 12.02 -0.44 9.02
N TRP A 62 10.97 -0.96 8.38
CA TRP A 62 10.07 -0.19 7.51
C TRP A 62 8.83 0.37 8.24
N ILE A 63 8.63 0.03 9.53
CA ILE A 63 7.49 0.52 10.32
C ILE A 63 7.97 1.01 11.69
N ALA A 64 7.42 2.14 12.14
CA ALA A 64 7.71 2.67 13.47
C ALA A 64 7.06 1.81 14.57
N PRO A 65 7.66 1.76 15.77
CA PRO A 65 7.00 1.14 16.94
C PRO A 65 5.66 1.83 17.25
N PRO A 66 4.64 1.08 17.72
CA PRO A 66 3.39 1.69 18.16
C PRO A 66 3.60 2.48 19.47
N GLU A 67 2.73 3.46 19.71
CA GLU A 67 2.85 4.35 20.89
C GLU A 67 2.69 3.63 22.23
N ARG A 68 1.94 2.52 22.26
CA ARG A 68 1.67 1.72 23.47
C ARG A 68 1.40 0.26 23.12
N GLY A 69 1.62 -0.61 24.10
CA GLY A 69 1.23 -2.02 24.01
C GLY A 69 -0.27 -2.24 24.17
N ILE A 70 -0.68 -3.50 24.18
CA ILE A 70 -2.08 -3.93 24.26
C ILE A 70 -2.39 -4.34 25.70
N ASN A 71 -3.58 -3.99 26.21
CA ASN A 71 -4.05 -4.39 27.55
C ASN A 71 -3.07 -4.02 28.69
N ALA A 72 -2.53 -2.80 28.65
CA ALA A 72 -1.52 -2.30 29.58
C ALA A 72 -0.22 -3.12 29.68
N GLN A 73 -0.02 -4.08 28.76
CA GLN A 73 1.25 -4.79 28.64
C GLN A 73 2.30 -3.90 27.95
N PRO A 74 3.58 -4.08 28.25
CA PRO A 74 4.65 -3.34 27.58
C PRO A 74 4.82 -3.81 26.12
N LEU A 75 5.58 -3.07 25.32
CA LEU A 75 5.79 -3.39 23.90
C LEU A 75 6.58 -4.68 23.67
N ASP A 76 7.45 -5.03 24.62
CA ASP A 76 8.26 -6.24 24.63
C ASP A 76 7.58 -7.44 25.31
N TYR A 77 6.29 -7.33 25.62
CA TYR A 77 5.50 -8.48 26.04
C TYR A 77 5.44 -9.55 24.94
N GLU A 78 5.50 -10.83 25.34
CA GLU A 78 5.34 -11.96 24.43
C GLU A 78 3.87 -12.12 24.02
N TYR A 79 3.44 -11.37 23.01
CA TYR A 79 2.04 -11.37 22.54
C TYR A 79 1.62 -12.69 21.86
N VAL A 80 2.58 -13.46 21.35
CA VAL A 80 2.33 -14.74 20.67
C VAL A 80 3.39 -15.73 21.13
N ARG A 81 2.96 -16.91 21.59
CA ARG A 81 3.82 -18.07 21.82
C ARG A 81 3.80 -18.95 20.57
N LEU A 82 4.98 -19.22 20.01
CA LEU A 82 5.15 -19.97 18.76
C LEU A 82 5.12 -21.49 18.97
#